data_AF-A0A7C3M6T3-F1
#
_entry.id   AF-A0A7C3M6T3-F1
#
_cell.length_a   1.000
_cell.length_b   1.000
_cell.length_c   1.000
_cell.angle_alpha   90.00
_cell.angle_beta   90.00
_cell.angle_gamma   90.00
#
_symmetry.space_group_name_H-M   'P 1'
#
loop_
_entity.id
_entity.type
_entity.pdbx_description
1 polymer ?
#
loop_
_entity_poly.entity_id
_entity_poly.type
_entity_poly.pdbx_seq_one_letter_code
_entity_poly.pdbx_strand_id
1 'polypeptide(L)'
;MKIYESEELKRLLRIYLNRETKEKTSLHQRPYDKVEISKEGEILAKIFKAMSSIEEPNISERLNALKQEIEEGRYNIDERELAKRILSGEVPEDIIKLWLGG
;
A
#
# COMPACT_ATOMS: atom_id res chain seq x y z
N MET A 1 -10.93 -2.26 -15.47
CA MET A 1 -11.97 -2.55 -14.45
C MET A 1 -12.40 -1.22 -13.86
N LYS A 2 -13.59 -0.71 -14.22
CA LYS A 2 -14.08 0.58 -13.70
C LYS A 2 -14.61 0.32 -12.29
N ILE A 3 -13.86 0.73 -11.27
CA ILE A 3 -14.32 0.72 -9.89
C ILE A 3 -15.46 1.73 -9.85
N TYR A 4 -16.69 1.24 -9.67
CA TYR A 4 -17.84 2.12 -9.51
C TYR A 4 -17.60 2.96 -8.25
N GLU A 5 -17.46 4.26 -8.46
CA GLU A 5 -17.52 5.28 -7.43
C GLU A 5 -18.91 5.24 -6.79
N SER A 6 -19.15 4.30 -5.88
CA SER A 6 -20.35 4.31 -5.05
C SER A 6 -20.33 5.59 -4.21
N GLU A 7 -21.33 6.44 -4.41
CA GLU A 7 -21.51 7.67 -3.65
C GLU A 7 -21.69 7.37 -2.15
N GLU A 8 -22.17 6.17 -1.82
CA GLU A 8 -22.26 5.65 -0.46
C GLU A 8 -20.87 5.46 0.17
N LEU A 9 -19.88 4.96 -0.58
CA LEU A 9 -18.50 4.83 -0.10
C LEU A 9 -17.87 6.19 0.17
N LYS A 10 -18.07 7.17 -0.72
CA LYS A 10 -17.59 8.55 -0.54
C LYS A 10 -18.20 9.20 0.72
N ARG A 11 -19.50 8.96 0.94
CA ARG A 11 -20.23 9.46 2.11
C ARG A 11 -19.70 8.87 3.42
N LEU A 12 -19.44 7.56 3.46
CA LEU A 12 -18.89 6.88 4.63
C LEU A 12 -17.47 7.36 4.96
N LEU A 13 -16.62 7.54 3.93
CA LEU A 13 -15.25 8.05 4.10
C LEU A 13 -15.25 9.46 4.73
N ARG A 14 -16.17 10.32 4.29
CA ARG A 14 -16.32 11.69 4.81
C ARG A 14 -16.74 11.71 6.28
N ILE A 15 -17.60 10.78 6.70
CA ILE A 15 -18.01 10.67 8.12
C ILE A 15 -16.84 10.22 8.99
N TYR A 16 -16.03 9.27 8.51
CA TYR A 16 -14.86 8.78 9.22
C TYR A 16 -13.81 9.88 9.43
N LEU A 17 -13.42 10.59 8.35
CA LEU A 17 -12.44 11.67 8.41
C LEU A 17 -12.90 12.86 9.29
N ASN A 18 -14.20 13.13 9.36
CA ASN A 18 -14.76 14.19 10.20
C ASN A 18 -14.85 13.85 11.70
N ARG A 19 -14.70 12.57 12.07
CA ARG A 19 -14.65 12.17 13.50
C ARG A 19 -13.28 12.48 14.12
N GLU A 20 -12.20 12.29 13.36
CA GLU A 20 -10.83 12.54 13.86
C GLU A 20 -10.56 14.02 14.15
N THR A 21 -11.25 14.94 13.48
CA THR A 21 -11.01 16.39 13.63
C THR A 21 -11.79 17.05 14.78
N LYS A 22 -12.69 16.33 15.46
CA LYS A 22 -13.58 16.90 16.50
C LYS A 22 -13.31 16.41 17.92
N GLU A 23 -12.16 15.79 18.20
CA GLU A 23 -11.79 15.39 19.56
C GLU A 23 -11.08 16.51 20.34
N LYS A 24 -11.81 17.58 20.65
CA LYS A 24 -11.56 18.37 21.86
C LYS A 24 -12.88 18.87 22.43
N THR A 25 -13.55 18.07 23.25
CA THR A 25 -14.25 18.57 24.47
C THR A 25 -14.88 17.47 25.34
N SER A 26 -14.58 17.61 26.64
CA SER A 26 -15.28 17.17 27.85
C SER A 26 -15.53 15.68 28.12
N LEU A 27 -14.86 15.20 29.17
CA LEU A 27 -15.23 14.04 29.99
C LEU A 27 -16.66 14.20 30.55
N HIS A 28 -17.63 13.59 29.89
CA HIS A 28 -18.88 13.15 30.53
C HIS A 28 -19.03 11.66 30.23
N GLN A 29 -19.24 10.87 31.28
CA GLN A 29 -19.55 9.44 31.17
C GLN A 29 -20.80 9.30 30.33
N ARG A 30 -20.63 8.95 29.05
CA ARG A 30 -21.72 8.73 28.10
C ARG A 30 -22.31 7.34 28.32
N PRO A 31 -23.63 7.16 28.15
CA PRO A 31 -24.19 5.82 28.01
C PRO A 31 -23.46 5.12 26.85
N TYR A 32 -22.99 3.90 27.10
CA TYR A 32 -22.30 3.12 26.08
C TYR A 32 -23.33 2.63 25.05
N ASP A 33 -23.52 3.41 24.00
CA ASP A 33 -24.22 2.93 22.82
C ASP A 33 -23.42 1.76 22.23
N LYS A 34 -24.00 0.56 22.28
CA LYS A 34 -23.44 -0.61 21.62
C LYS A 34 -23.75 -0.49 20.13
N VAL A 35 -22.72 -0.32 19.32
CA VAL A 35 -22.84 -0.35 17.87
C VAL A 35 -22.79 -1.83 17.43
N GLU A 36 -23.88 -2.35 16.90
CA GLU A 36 -23.87 -3.66 16.25
C GLU A 36 -23.22 -3.52 14.87
N ILE A 37 -22.16 -4.31 14.66
CA ILE A 37 -21.48 -4.42 13.37
C ILE A 37 -22.10 -5.61 12.64
N SER A 38 -22.42 -5.45 11.36
CA SER A 38 -22.90 -6.57 10.56
C SER A 38 -21.82 -7.66 10.44
N LYS A 39 -22.21 -8.89 10.13
CA LYS A 39 -21.25 -9.99 9.94
C LYS A 39 -20.21 -9.66 8.87
N GLU A 40 -20.63 -8.96 7.81
CA GLU A 40 -19.76 -8.49 6.73
C GLU A 40 -18.75 -7.45 7.23
N GLY A 41 -19.17 -6.54 8.11
CA GLY A 41 -18.30 -5.56 8.75
C GLY A 41 -17.25 -6.20 9.67
N GLU A 42 -17.63 -7.25 10.41
CA GLU A 42 -16.67 -8.02 11.22
C GLU A 42 -15.62 -8.73 10.35
N ILE A 43 -16.05 -9.31 9.22
CA ILE A 43 -15.14 -9.96 8.27
C ILE A 43 -14.18 -8.93 7.68
N LEU A 44 -14.67 -7.76 7.27
CA LEU A 44 -13.84 -6.68 6.75
C LEU A 44 -12.81 -6.22 7.78
N ALA A 45 -13.22 -6.03 9.04
CA ALA A 45 -12.34 -5.61 10.13
C ALA A 45 -11.23 -6.63 10.39
N LYS A 46 -11.55 -7.94 10.33
CA LYS A 46 -10.55 -9.02 10.45
C LYS A 46 -9.56 -9.00 9.30
N ILE A 47 -10.02 -8.80 8.06
CA ILE A 47 -9.16 -8.70 6.88
C ILE A 47 -8.24 -7.49 7.00
N PHE A 48 -8.77 -6.32 7.34
CA PHE A 48 -7.96 -5.11 7.52
C PHE A 48 -6.92 -5.26 8.63
N LYS A 49 -7.30 -5.88 9.75
CA LYS A 49 -6.37 -6.14 10.85
C LYS A 49 -5.24 -7.09 10.41
N ALA A 50 -5.58 -8.16 9.69
CA ALA A 50 -4.61 -9.09 9.14
C ALA A 50 -3.66 -8.43 8.13
N MET A 51 -4.17 -7.55 7.28
CA MET A 51 -3.38 -6.77 6.32
C MET A 51 -2.49 -5.73 7.01
N SER A 52 -2.96 -5.09 8.09
CA SER A 52 -2.17 -4.12 8.86
C SER A 52 -1.02 -4.74 9.67
N SER A 53 -1.08 -6.05 9.92
CA SER A 53 0.01 -6.84 10.52
C SER A 53 1.01 -7.37 9.50
N ILE A 54 0.78 -7.15 8.20
CA ILE A 54 1.81 -7.31 7.19
C ILE A 54 2.69 -6.07 7.33
N GLU A 55 3.81 -6.18 8.05
CA GLU A 55 4.88 -5.20 7.95
C GLU A 55 5.18 -5.02 6.46
N GLU A 56 4.84 -3.84 5.93
CA GLU A 56 5.36 -3.45 4.63
C GLU A 56 6.88 -3.54 4.76
N PRO A 57 7.56 -4.39 3.96
CA PRO A 57 9.00 -4.53 4.08
C PRO A 57 9.58 -3.13 3.92
N ASN A 58 10.38 -2.67 4.89
CA ASN A 58 10.91 -1.31 4.90
C ASN A 58 11.70 -1.07 3.60
N ILE A 59 11.02 -0.49 2.61
CA ILE A 59 11.52 -0.36 1.24
C ILE A 59 12.80 0.48 1.26
N SER A 60 12.89 1.43 2.20
CA SER A 60 14.04 2.30 2.35
C SER A 60 15.31 1.55 2.77
N GLU A 61 15.21 0.62 3.72
CA GLU A 61 16.36 -0.18 4.17
C GLU A 61 16.85 -1.13 3.08
N ARG A 62 15.92 -1.81 2.40
CA ARG A 62 16.25 -2.67 1.25
C ARG A 62 16.91 -1.88 0.12
N LEU A 63 16.42 -0.68 -0.16
CA LEU A 63 16.94 0.15 -1.24
C LEU A 63 18.34 0.69 -0.91
N ASN A 64 18.60 1.03 0.35
CA ASN A 64 19.93 1.46 0.79
C ASN A 64 20.94 0.29 0.76
N ALA A 65 20.54 -0.90 1.20
CA ALA A 65 21.38 -2.09 1.11
C ALA A 65 21.75 -2.42 -0.35
N LEU A 66 20.77 -2.35 -1.26
CA LEU A 66 21.00 -2.61 -2.67
C LEU A 66 21.94 -1.59 -3.32
N LYS A 67 21.78 -0.30 -2.99
CA LYS A 67 22.71 0.76 -3.44
C LYS A 67 24.13 0.49 -2.96
N GLN A 68 24.29 0.12 -1.70
CA GLN A 68 25.59 -0.17 -1.12
C GLN A 68 26.24 -1.40 -1.79
N GLU A 69 25.49 -2.44 -2.12
CA GLU A 69 26.01 -3.60 -2.87
C GLU A 69 26.47 -3.22 -4.29
N ILE A 70 25.77 -2.29 -4.95
CA ILE A 70 26.15 -1.77 -6.27
C ILE A 70 27.43 -0.94 -6.18
N GLU A 71 27.52 -0.02 -5.21
CA GLU A 71 28.70 0.83 -5.00
C GLU A 71 29.95 0.00 -4.66
N GLU A 72 29.78 -1.05 -3.86
CA GLU A 72 30.86 -1.95 -3.46
C GLU A 72 31.19 -3.02 -4.53
N GLY A 73 30.52 -2.97 -5.70
CA GLY A 73 30.78 -3.86 -6.84
C GLY A 73 30.41 -5.32 -6.59
N ARG A 74 29.62 -5.60 -5.56
CA ARG A 74 29.16 -6.96 -5.20
C ARG A 74 27.82 -7.32 -5.84
N TYR A 75 27.10 -6.33 -6.37
CA TYR A 75 25.86 -6.55 -7.08
C TYR A 75 26.13 -7.11 -8.49
N ASN A 76 25.84 -8.40 -8.70
CA ASN A 76 26.00 -9.04 -10.00
C ASN A 76 24.65 -9.19 -10.70
N ILE A 77 24.60 -8.84 -11.99
CA ILE A 77 23.41 -8.96 -12.82
C ILE A 77 23.65 -10.09 -13.82
N ASP A 78 22.80 -11.13 -13.76
CA ASP A 78 22.80 -12.16 -14.80
C ASP A 78 22.11 -11.62 -16.06
N GLU A 79 22.86 -11.52 -17.16
CA GLU A 79 22.39 -11.08 -18.47
C GLU A 79 21.19 -11.92 -18.95
N ARG A 80 21.18 -13.22 -18.64
CA ARG A 80 20.11 -14.13 -19.05
C ARG A 80 18.82 -13.88 -18.27
N GLU A 81 18.93 -13.53 -16.99
CA GLU A 81 17.80 -13.18 -16.16
C GLU A 81 17.24 -11.81 -16.55
N LEU A 82 18.11 -10.85 -16.82
CA LEU A 82 17.74 -9.52 -17.32
C LEU A 82 16.98 -9.62 -18.65
N ALA A 83 17.48 -10.42 -19.61
CA ALA A 83 16.81 -10.64 -20.88
C ALA A 83 15.41 -11.26 -20.70
N LYS A 84 15.26 -12.22 -19.77
CA LYS A 84 13.94 -12.79 -19.46
C LYS A 84 12.96 -11.76 -18.91
N ARG A 85 13.41 -10.86 -18.02
CA ARG A 85 12.56 -9.80 -17.44
C ARG A 85 12.16 -8.74 -18.46
N ILE A 86 13.05 -8.41 -19.39
CA ILE A 86 12.74 -7.53 -20.52
C ILE A 86 11.66 -8.20 -21.41
N LEU A 87 11.83 -9.48 -21.73
CA LEU A 87 10.88 -10.23 -22.55
C LEU A 87 9.54 -10.51 -21.85
N SER A 88 9.52 -10.57 -20.51
CA SER A 88 8.29 -10.75 -19.74
C SER A 88 7.44 -9.48 -19.61
N GLY A 89 7.97 -8.32 -20.04
CA GLY A 89 7.30 -7.03 -19.93
C GLY A 89 7.34 -6.43 -18.53
N GLU A 90 8.17 -6.96 -17.63
CA GLU A 90 8.40 -6.39 -16.30
C GLU A 90 9.21 -5.09 -16.37
N VAL A 91 9.99 -4.90 -17.44
CA VAL A 91 10.75 -3.67 -17.70
C VAL A 91 9.94 -2.77 -18.63
N PRO A 92 9.60 -1.54 -18.21
CA PRO A 92 8.92 -0.56 -19.06
C PRO A 92 9.69 -0.24 -20.36
N GLU A 93 8.97 -0.07 -21.47
CA GLU A 93 9.56 0.20 -22.80
C GLU A 93 10.39 1.49 -22.86
N ASP A 94 10.01 2.50 -22.10
CA ASP A 94 10.72 3.77 -21.97
C ASP A 94 12.12 3.59 -21.37
N ILE A 95 12.26 2.69 -20.38
CA ILE A 95 13.55 2.34 -19.79
C ILE A 95 14.42 1.59 -20.81
N ILE A 96 13.83 0.66 -21.56
CA ILE A 96 14.53 -0.11 -22.59
C ILE A 96 15.05 0.83 -23.70
N LYS A 97 14.22 1.80 -24.13
CA LYS A 97 14.60 2.79 -25.15
C LYS A 97 15.75 3.69 -24.68
N LEU A 98 15.72 4.13 -23.42
CA LEU A 98 16.82 4.91 -22.82
C LEU A 98 18.15 4.14 -22.80
N TRP A 99 18.13 2.84 -22.53
CA TRP A 99 19.33 2.00 -22.55
C TRP A 99 19.89 1.74 -23.95
N LEU A 100 19.02 1.66 -24.95
CA LEU A 100 19.42 1.45 -26.35
C LEU A 100 19.84 2.74 -27.07
N GLY A 101 19.87 3.88 -26.36
CA GLY A 101 20.31 5.16 -26.90
C GLY A 101 19.29 5.87 -27.78
N GLY A 102 17.99 5.68 -27.49
CA GLY A 102 16.90 6.46 -28.10
C GLY A 102 16.85 7.91 -27.65
#